data_AF-B7Q091-F1
#
_entry.id   AF-B7Q091-F1
#
_cell.length_a   1.000
_cell.length_b   1.000
_cell.length_c   1.000
_cell.angle_alpha   90.00
_cell.angle_beta   90.00
_cell.angle_gamma   90.00
#
_symmetry.space_group_name_H-M   'P 1'
#
loop_
_entity.id
_entity.type
_entity.pdbx_description
1 polymer ?
#
loop_
_entity_poly.entity_id
_entity_poly.type
_entity_poly.pdbx_seq_one_letter_code
_entity_poly.pdbx_strand_id
1 'polypeptide(L)'
;MVTNFTPQGDDSVQLWASAKDLELVSYVLPLASGSQRVAQRSLGDNAFPRSGLDVAVIRDLGARSIPGWGMLIFSLEALSYNASVDRPSVKSESAALIMHQVLLQWFFAYVTPRSEHDAWMGDALAYAFKRSLLQEQNPRSGQSWRHRLLDRCAVMHAEDIGRPPVWLKPGLII
;
A
#
# COMPACT_ATOMS: atom_id res chain seq x y z
N MET A 1 -22.47 7.07 -15.27
CA MET A 1 -23.38 6.41 -14.31
C MET A 1 -22.59 5.30 -13.65
N VAL A 2 -22.33 5.42 -12.34
CA VAL A 2 -21.53 4.46 -11.56
C VAL A 2 -22.48 3.42 -10.98
N THR A 3 -22.72 2.30 -11.68
CA THR A 3 -23.78 1.36 -11.26
C THR A 3 -23.42 -0.12 -11.41
N ASN A 4 -22.15 -0.51 -11.51
CA ASN A 4 -21.81 -1.94 -11.60
C ASN A 4 -20.46 -2.30 -10.93
N PHE A 5 -20.29 -1.89 -9.67
CA PHE A 5 -19.17 -2.35 -8.85
C PHE A 5 -19.54 -3.64 -8.12
N THR A 6 -18.61 -4.59 -8.15
CA THR A 6 -18.68 -5.84 -7.42
C THR A 6 -17.66 -5.78 -6.27
N PRO A 7 -18.09 -5.95 -5.00
CA PRO A 7 -17.16 -6.04 -3.88
C PRO A 7 -16.44 -7.40 -3.87
N GLN A 8 -15.19 -7.39 -3.44
CA GLN A 8 -14.40 -8.57 -3.14
C GLN A 8 -13.52 -8.25 -1.92
N GLY A 9 -13.49 -9.11 -0.90
CA GLY A 9 -12.67 -8.86 0.30
C GLY A 9 -13.35 -9.30 1.60
N ASP A 10 -12.87 -8.76 2.71
CA ASP A 10 -13.37 -9.02 4.06
C ASP A 10 -13.58 -7.72 4.84
N ASP A 11 -13.87 -7.80 6.14
CA ASP A 11 -14.11 -6.64 7.00
C ASP A 11 -12.87 -5.73 7.19
N SER A 12 -11.67 -6.21 6.83
CA SER A 12 -10.43 -5.44 6.94
C SER A 12 -10.13 -4.65 5.68
N VAL A 13 -10.32 -5.26 4.50
CA VAL A 13 -10.10 -4.62 3.21
C VAL A 13 -11.14 -5.11 2.20
N GLN A 14 -11.82 -4.16 1.56
CA GLN A 14 -12.76 -4.42 0.47
C GLN A 14 -12.26 -3.78 -0.83
N LEU A 15 -12.35 -4.53 -1.92
CA LEU A 15 -12.03 -4.09 -3.28
C LEU A 15 -13.32 -3.94 -4.08
N TRP A 16 -13.50 -2.78 -4.69
CA TRP A 16 -14.65 -2.45 -5.54
C TRP A 16 -14.15 -2.23 -6.97
N ALA A 17 -14.51 -3.12 -7.88
CA ALA A 17 -14.18 -3.00 -9.30
C ALA A 17 -15.34 -3.49 -10.18
N SER A 18 -15.36 -3.12 -11.46
CA SER A 18 -16.36 -3.68 -12.36
C SER A 18 -16.17 -5.19 -12.48
N ALA A 19 -17.26 -5.96 -12.60
CA ALA A 19 -17.20 -7.41 -12.75
C ALA A 19 -16.25 -7.88 -13.88
N LYS A 20 -16.12 -7.07 -14.94
CA LYS A 20 -15.22 -7.34 -16.08
C LYS A 20 -13.74 -7.11 -15.77
N ASP A 21 -13.45 -6.24 -14.81
CA ASP A 21 -12.09 -5.81 -14.48
C ASP A 21 -11.54 -6.53 -13.24
N LEU A 22 -12.40 -7.18 -12.44
CA LEU A 22 -12.04 -7.87 -11.19
C LEU A 22 -10.85 -8.83 -11.34
N GLU A 23 -10.81 -9.61 -12.42
CA GLU A 23 -9.71 -10.55 -12.66
C GLU A 23 -8.35 -9.84 -12.70
N LEU A 24 -8.30 -8.67 -13.35
CA LEU A 24 -7.08 -7.87 -13.52
C LEU A 24 -6.62 -7.18 -12.24
N VAL A 25 -7.50 -7.00 -11.25
CA VAL A 25 -7.22 -6.20 -10.05
C VAL A 25 -7.40 -6.96 -8.73
N SER A 26 -7.84 -8.22 -8.77
CA SER A 26 -8.04 -9.06 -7.58
C SER A 26 -6.77 -9.19 -6.71
N TYR A 27 -5.58 -9.09 -7.31
CA TYR A 27 -4.31 -9.11 -6.59
C TYR A 27 -4.09 -7.89 -5.69
N VAL A 28 -4.89 -6.83 -5.84
CA VAL A 28 -4.81 -5.60 -5.04
C VAL A 28 -5.18 -5.88 -3.59
N LEU A 29 -6.12 -6.79 -3.32
CA LEU A 29 -6.56 -7.13 -1.97
C LEU A 29 -5.41 -7.52 -1.03
N PRO A 30 -4.63 -8.58 -1.32
CA PRO A 30 -3.53 -8.98 -0.44
C PRO A 30 -2.44 -7.90 -0.35
N LEU A 31 -2.24 -7.07 -1.38
CA LEU A 31 -1.31 -5.95 -1.33
C LEU A 31 -1.79 -4.86 -0.37
N ALA A 32 -3.04 -4.44 -0.48
CA ALA A 32 -3.63 -3.41 0.38
C ALA A 32 -3.66 -3.87 1.84
N SER A 33 -4.09 -5.10 2.12
CA SER A 33 -4.05 -5.66 3.48
C SER A 33 -2.62 -5.75 4.01
N GLY A 34 -1.66 -6.14 3.17
CA GLY A 34 -0.24 -6.17 3.53
C GLY A 34 0.31 -4.79 3.87
N SER A 35 0.02 -3.79 3.03
CA SER A 35 0.42 -2.39 3.25
C SER A 35 -0.14 -1.82 4.55
N GLN A 36 -1.41 -2.10 4.87
CA GLN A 36 -2.03 -1.68 6.13
C GLN A 36 -1.30 -2.26 7.35
N ARG A 37 -1.03 -3.57 7.33
CA ARG A 37 -0.28 -4.23 8.42
C ARG A 37 1.12 -3.66 8.60
N VAL A 38 1.81 -3.35 7.49
CA VAL A 38 3.15 -2.74 7.56
C VAL A 38 3.07 -1.32 8.14
N ALA A 39 2.14 -0.49 7.67
CA ALA A 39 1.94 0.86 8.19
C ALA A 39 1.62 0.84 9.70
N GLN A 40 0.70 -0.04 10.13
CA GLN A 40 0.33 -0.19 11.55
C GLN A 40 1.51 -0.61 12.43
N ARG A 41 2.26 -1.64 12.02
CA ARG A 41 3.45 -2.08 12.78
C ARG A 41 4.51 -0.99 12.90
N SER A 42 4.63 -0.16 11.87
CA SER A 42 5.66 0.88 11.79
C SER A 42 5.30 2.17 12.50
N LEU A 43 4.03 2.57 12.50
CA LEU A 43 3.57 3.87 12.99
C LEU A 43 2.74 3.77 14.29
N GLY A 44 2.40 2.55 14.73
CA GLY A 44 1.66 2.27 15.96
C GLY A 44 0.15 2.10 15.75
N ASP A 45 -0.61 1.93 16.82
CA ASP A 45 -2.06 1.63 16.75
C ASP A 45 -2.96 2.88 16.75
N ASN A 46 -2.36 4.07 16.71
CA ASN A 46 -3.03 5.33 17.04
C ASN A 46 -3.52 6.12 15.81
N ALA A 47 -3.17 5.68 14.59
CA ALA A 47 -3.65 6.27 13.37
C ALA A 47 -4.27 5.21 12.46
N PHE A 48 -5.23 5.63 11.65
CA PHE A 48 -5.94 4.87 10.64
C PHE A 48 -7.17 4.04 11.08
N PRO A 49 -8.30 4.11 10.34
CA PRO A 49 -9.61 3.74 10.84
C PRO A 49 -9.68 2.27 11.20
N ARG A 50 -10.18 2.03 12.41
CA ARG A 50 -10.48 0.70 12.95
C ARG A 50 -11.55 -0.05 12.15
N SER A 51 -12.22 0.61 11.20
CA SER A 51 -13.36 0.09 10.44
C SER A 51 -13.00 -0.55 9.09
N GLY A 52 -11.70 -0.70 8.76
CA GLY A 52 -11.25 -1.29 7.50
C GLY A 52 -10.88 -0.28 6.41
N LEU A 53 -10.45 -0.78 5.25
CA LEU A 53 -10.02 -0.01 4.08
C LEU A 53 -10.80 -0.42 2.83
N ASP A 54 -11.51 0.52 2.22
CA ASP A 54 -12.06 0.34 0.89
C ASP A 54 -11.04 0.72 -0.19
N VAL A 55 -10.98 -0.06 -1.26
CA VAL A 55 -10.19 0.22 -2.46
C VAL A 55 -11.11 0.17 -3.66
N ALA A 56 -11.31 1.29 -4.33
CA ALA A 56 -12.10 1.35 -5.56
C ALA A 56 -11.21 1.49 -6.79
N VAL A 57 -11.48 0.70 -7.82
CA VAL A 57 -10.78 0.79 -9.11
C VAL A 57 -11.72 1.28 -10.18
N ILE A 58 -11.41 2.44 -10.75
CA ILE A 58 -12.28 3.16 -11.69
C ILE A 58 -11.55 3.33 -13.03
N ARG A 59 -12.20 2.95 -14.13
CA ARG A 59 -11.71 3.23 -15.48
C ARG A 59 -11.84 4.72 -15.81
N ASP A 60 -10.90 5.29 -16.55
CA ASP A 60 -10.94 6.68 -17.01
C ASP A 60 -11.01 7.71 -15.85
N LEU A 61 -10.35 7.42 -14.72
CA LEU A 61 -10.35 8.28 -13.53
C LEU A 61 -9.72 9.67 -13.78
N GLY A 62 -8.90 9.82 -14.83
CA GLY A 62 -8.15 11.06 -15.12
C GLY A 62 -6.96 11.32 -14.19
N ALA A 63 -6.80 10.52 -13.14
CA ALA A 63 -5.66 10.49 -12.23
C ALA A 63 -5.29 9.04 -11.92
N ARG A 64 -4.02 8.76 -11.57
CA ARG A 64 -3.58 7.39 -11.22
C ARG A 64 -4.21 6.89 -9.91
N SER A 65 -4.39 7.80 -8.97
CA SER A 65 -5.00 7.53 -7.67
C SER A 65 -5.51 8.82 -7.05
N ILE A 66 -6.55 8.73 -6.24
CA ILE A 66 -7.06 9.81 -5.40
C ILE A 66 -7.04 9.32 -3.95
N PRO A 67 -6.32 10.02 -3.04
CA PRO A 67 -6.33 9.68 -1.63
C PRO A 67 -7.70 10.01 -1.02
N GLY A 68 -8.26 9.11 -0.23
CA GLY A 68 -9.48 9.35 0.55
C GLY A 68 -9.43 8.61 1.87
N TRP A 69 -10.00 9.20 2.94
CA TRP A 69 -9.94 8.61 4.29
C TRP A 69 -10.79 7.35 4.39
N GLY A 70 -10.15 6.20 4.61
CA GLY A 70 -10.82 4.90 4.64
C GLY A 70 -11.23 4.36 3.26
N MET A 71 -11.07 5.15 2.19
CA MET A 71 -11.37 4.73 0.82
C MET A 71 -10.32 5.25 -0.14
N LEU A 72 -9.55 4.34 -0.74
CA LEU A 72 -8.56 4.66 -1.75
C LEU A 72 -9.12 4.43 -3.15
N ILE A 73 -9.01 5.43 -4.02
CA ILE A 73 -9.50 5.31 -5.40
C ILE A 73 -8.29 5.23 -6.32
N PHE A 74 -8.29 4.26 -7.23
CA PHE A 74 -7.24 4.08 -8.22
C PHE A 74 -7.83 3.98 -9.62
N SER A 75 -7.05 4.41 -10.60
CA SER A 75 -7.39 4.15 -11.99
C SER A 75 -7.14 2.69 -12.34
N LEU A 76 -7.98 2.10 -13.20
CA LEU A 76 -7.73 0.75 -13.71
C LEU A 76 -6.35 0.63 -14.35
N GLU A 77 -5.93 1.65 -15.11
CA GLU A 77 -4.64 1.70 -15.81
C GLU A 77 -3.44 1.65 -14.85
N ALA A 78 -3.65 2.01 -13.58
CA ALA A 78 -2.59 2.02 -12.57
C ALA A 78 -2.46 0.69 -11.82
N LEU A 79 -3.54 -0.12 -11.78
CA LEU A 79 -3.63 -1.34 -10.98
C LEU A 79 -4.01 -2.60 -11.77
N SER A 80 -4.27 -2.51 -13.08
CA SER A 80 -4.51 -3.71 -13.88
C SER A 80 -3.21 -4.50 -14.04
N TYR A 81 -3.26 -5.81 -13.84
CA TYR A 81 -2.14 -6.70 -14.08
C TYR A 81 -2.59 -8.03 -14.69
N ASN A 82 -2.01 -8.37 -15.84
CA ASN A 82 -2.17 -9.64 -16.51
C ASN A 82 -0.82 -10.37 -16.56
N ALA A 83 -0.69 -11.46 -15.81
CA ALA A 83 0.56 -12.23 -15.72
C ALA A 83 1.05 -12.81 -17.06
N SER A 84 0.18 -12.96 -18.06
CA SER A 84 0.55 -13.47 -19.39
C SER A 84 1.19 -12.42 -20.30
N VAL A 85 1.00 -11.13 -20.01
CA VAL A 85 1.43 -10.02 -20.89
C VAL A 85 2.30 -9.01 -20.16
N ASP A 86 2.03 -8.76 -18.88
CA ASP A 86 2.67 -7.73 -18.10
C ASP A 86 3.96 -8.20 -17.46
N ARG A 87 4.91 -7.27 -17.35
CA ARG A 87 6.19 -7.51 -16.67
C ARG A 87 5.99 -7.50 -15.16
N PRO A 88 6.81 -8.26 -14.40
CA PRO A 88 6.87 -8.18 -12.94
C PRO A 88 6.97 -6.77 -12.34
N SER A 89 7.58 -5.83 -13.07
CA SER A 89 7.71 -4.44 -12.65
C SER A 89 6.35 -3.72 -12.56
N VAL A 90 5.36 -4.06 -13.38
CA VAL A 90 4.03 -3.41 -13.39
C VAL A 90 3.31 -3.64 -12.06
N LYS A 91 3.25 -4.89 -11.62
CA LYS A 91 2.70 -5.22 -10.30
C LYS A 91 3.55 -4.67 -9.16
N SER A 92 4.85 -4.48 -9.39
CA SER A 92 5.73 -3.83 -8.42
C SER A 92 5.44 -2.34 -8.25
N GLU A 93 5.19 -1.65 -9.35
CA GLU A 93 4.78 -0.24 -9.37
C GLU A 93 3.39 -0.05 -8.75
N SER A 94 2.46 -0.98 -9.02
CA SER A 94 1.12 -1.00 -8.40
C SER A 94 1.22 -1.11 -6.88
N ALA A 95 2.01 -2.05 -6.37
CA ALA A 95 2.22 -2.23 -4.95
C ALA A 95 2.87 -0.99 -4.30
N ALA A 96 3.84 -0.36 -4.96
CA ALA A 96 4.45 0.87 -4.48
C ALA A 96 3.44 2.04 -4.44
N LEU A 97 2.52 2.10 -5.40
CA LEU A 97 1.44 3.09 -5.44
C LEU A 97 0.42 2.85 -4.31
N ILE A 98 -0.02 1.60 -4.12
CA ILE A 98 -0.92 1.20 -3.02
C ILE A 98 -0.29 1.56 -1.68
N MET A 99 0.97 1.17 -1.44
CA MET A 99 1.68 1.49 -0.21
C MET A 99 1.78 3.00 0.02
N HIS A 100 2.03 3.78 -1.04
CA HIS A 100 2.09 5.23 -0.94
C HIS A 100 0.75 5.82 -0.48
N GLN A 101 -0.35 5.41 -1.11
CA GLN A 101 -1.68 5.87 -0.73
C GLN A 101 -2.07 5.43 0.69
N VAL A 102 -1.73 4.18 1.07
CA VAL A 102 -1.88 3.68 2.45
C VAL A 102 -1.02 4.45 3.44
N LEU A 103 0.12 5.03 3.06
CA LEU A 103 0.90 5.86 3.99
C LEU A 103 0.33 7.27 4.11
N LEU A 104 -0.22 7.85 3.04
CA LEU A 104 -0.87 9.17 3.09
C LEU A 104 -2.01 9.20 4.08
N GLN A 105 -2.81 8.16 4.08
CA GLN A 105 -3.80 7.82 5.08
C GLN A 105 -3.31 7.97 6.54
N TRP A 106 -2.12 7.48 6.84
CA TRP A 106 -1.53 7.55 8.18
C TRP A 106 -0.91 8.93 8.44
N PHE A 107 -0.14 9.47 7.49
CA PHE A 107 0.56 10.73 7.68
C PHE A 107 -0.39 11.93 7.71
N PHE A 108 -1.51 11.91 6.99
CA PHE A 108 -2.52 12.97 7.13
C PHE A 108 -3.28 12.90 8.45
N ALA A 109 -3.32 11.74 9.12
CA ALA A 109 -3.86 11.63 10.48
C ALA A 109 -2.89 12.18 11.54
N TYR A 110 -1.57 12.12 11.32
CA TYR A 110 -0.57 12.69 12.23
C TYR A 110 -0.20 14.15 11.93
N VAL A 111 -0.22 14.53 10.64
CA VAL A 111 0.26 15.81 10.12
C VAL A 111 -0.75 16.29 9.08
N THR A 112 -1.76 17.02 9.55
CA THR A 112 -2.74 17.65 8.65
C THR A 112 -2.17 18.97 8.12
N PRO A 113 -2.08 19.16 6.79
CA PRO A 113 -1.62 20.40 6.19
C PRO A 113 -2.50 21.59 6.62
N ARG A 114 -1.89 22.74 6.88
CA ARG A 114 -2.65 23.98 7.20
C ARG A 114 -3.28 24.59 5.95
N SER A 115 -2.70 24.33 4.78
CA SER A 115 -3.17 24.78 3.48
C SER A 115 -2.76 23.78 2.38
N GLU A 116 -3.33 23.93 1.17
CA GLU A 116 -2.92 23.15 -0.01
C GLU A 116 -1.43 23.32 -0.35
N HIS A 117 -0.84 24.48 -0.01
CA HIS A 117 0.59 24.74 -0.16
C HIS A 117 1.47 23.89 0.77
N ASP A 118 0.87 23.26 1.80
CA ASP A 118 1.56 22.41 2.77
C ASP A 118 1.30 20.92 2.53
N ALA A 119 0.44 20.57 1.56
CA ALA A 119 0.06 19.19 1.26
C ALA A 119 1.25 18.32 0.83
N TRP A 120 2.27 18.93 0.22
CA TRP A 120 3.50 18.26 -0.19
C TRP A 120 4.23 17.58 0.98
N MET A 121 4.03 18.05 2.22
CA MET A 121 4.71 17.49 3.39
C MET A 121 4.22 16.06 3.69
N GLY A 122 2.92 15.81 3.58
CA GLY A 122 2.35 14.47 3.70
C GLY A 122 2.86 13.54 2.60
N ASP A 123 2.86 14.02 1.36
CA ASP A 123 3.37 13.29 0.19
C ASP A 123 4.85 12.95 0.31
N ALA A 124 5.66 13.92 0.75
CA ALA A 124 7.10 13.74 0.94
C ALA A 124 7.41 12.74 2.05
N LEU A 125 6.69 12.78 3.18
CA LEU A 125 6.82 11.82 4.27
C LEU A 125 6.43 10.41 3.82
N ALA A 126 5.29 10.26 3.15
CA ALA A 126 4.85 8.98 2.60
C ALA A 126 5.85 8.42 1.57
N TYR A 127 6.43 9.28 0.73
CA TYR A 127 7.45 8.89 -0.23
C TYR A 127 8.74 8.44 0.47
N ALA A 128 9.25 9.21 1.42
CA ALA A 128 10.46 8.91 2.17
C ALA A 128 10.31 7.61 2.97
N PHE A 129 9.18 7.43 3.65
CA PHE A 129 8.89 6.24 4.44
C PHE A 129 8.74 4.99 3.58
N LYS A 130 7.99 5.08 2.47
CA LYS A 130 7.95 3.99 1.48
C LYS A 130 9.35 3.62 1.01
N ARG A 131 10.19 4.62 0.72
CA ARG A 131 11.57 4.40 0.27
C ARG A 131 12.42 3.73 1.36
N SER A 132 12.29 4.11 2.63
CA SER A 132 13.01 3.46 3.73
C SER A 132 12.56 2.02 3.92
N LEU A 133 11.25 1.73 3.87
CA LEU A 133 10.75 0.35 3.90
C LEU A 133 11.31 -0.50 2.77
N LEU A 134 11.41 0.06 1.56
CA LEU A 134 12.02 -0.61 0.41
C LEU A 134 13.54 -0.77 0.55
N GLN A 135 14.22 0.06 1.36
CA GLN A 135 15.68 0.06 1.55
C GLN A 135 16.12 -0.79 2.77
N GLU A 136 15.42 -0.74 3.90
CA GLU A 136 15.72 -1.50 5.13
C GLU A 136 15.67 -3.02 4.91
N GLN A 137 14.92 -3.48 3.91
CA GLN A 137 14.88 -4.87 3.51
C GLN A 137 16.11 -5.34 2.70
N ASN A 138 17.18 -4.54 2.58
CA ASN A 138 18.43 -4.98 1.95
C ASN A 138 19.71 -4.34 2.55
N PRO A 139 20.32 -4.93 3.59
CA PRO A 139 21.56 -4.38 4.14
C PRO A 139 22.86 -4.87 3.46
N ARG A 140 22.88 -5.88 2.56
CA ARG A 140 24.15 -6.62 2.28
C ARG A 140 24.51 -7.14 0.88
N SER A 141 23.74 -7.01 -0.20
CA SER A 141 24.24 -7.50 -1.49
C SER A 141 23.80 -6.72 -2.72
N GLY A 142 24.77 -6.28 -3.50
CA GLY A 142 24.62 -5.55 -4.76
C GLY A 142 24.07 -6.41 -5.90
N GLN A 143 22.83 -6.87 -5.82
CA GLN A 143 22.11 -7.47 -6.94
C GLN A 143 20.74 -6.82 -7.18
N SER A 144 20.41 -6.62 -8.46
CA SER A 144 19.36 -5.70 -8.93
C SER A 144 17.93 -6.09 -8.55
N TRP A 145 17.12 -5.05 -8.37
CA TRP A 145 15.76 -4.95 -7.81
C TRP A 145 14.62 -5.61 -8.61
N ARG A 146 14.89 -6.28 -9.73
CA ARG A 146 13.88 -6.59 -10.75
C ARG A 146 13.00 -7.83 -10.52
N HIS A 147 13.30 -8.71 -9.56
CA HIS A 147 12.60 -10.00 -9.46
C HIS A 147 11.80 -10.29 -8.18
N ARG A 148 11.74 -9.40 -7.17
CA ARG A 148 11.33 -9.86 -5.81
C ARG A 148 10.10 -9.23 -5.16
N LEU A 149 9.43 -8.26 -5.76
CA LEU A 149 8.17 -7.77 -5.17
C LEU A 149 7.01 -8.76 -5.38
N LEU A 150 7.08 -9.58 -6.44
CA LEU A 150 6.08 -10.60 -6.74
C LEU A 150 6.20 -11.87 -5.88
N ASP A 151 7.43 -12.33 -5.63
CA ASP A 151 7.67 -13.54 -4.83
C ASP A 151 7.35 -13.35 -3.33
N ARG A 152 7.42 -12.12 -2.81
CA ARG A 152 7.33 -11.86 -1.36
C ARG A 152 5.95 -11.40 -0.88
N CYS A 153 5.04 -11.03 -1.80
CA CYS A 153 3.62 -10.90 -1.45
C CYS A 153 2.91 -12.25 -1.38
N ALA A 154 3.50 -13.32 -1.94
CA ALA A 154 2.97 -14.68 -1.90
C ALA A 154 3.58 -15.57 -0.79
N VAL A 155 4.68 -15.16 -0.16
CA VAL A 155 5.39 -15.94 0.87
C VAL A 155 5.57 -15.11 2.14
N MET A 156 4.53 -15.05 2.98
CA MET A 156 4.67 -14.75 4.40
C MET A 156 3.72 -15.65 5.19
N HIS A 157 4.22 -16.84 5.54
CA HIS A 157 3.66 -17.70 6.58
C HIS A 157 4.78 -18.21 7.50
N ALA A 158 4.41 -18.35 8.77
CA ALA A 158 4.93 -19.23 9.83
C ALA A 158 6.22 -18.95 10.62
N GLU A 159 7.26 -18.23 10.16
CA GLU A 159 8.54 -18.25 10.93
C GLU A 159 8.94 -16.97 11.70
N ASP A 160 8.21 -15.86 11.58
CA ASP A 160 8.57 -14.59 12.25
C ASP A 160 7.64 -14.18 13.41
N ILE A 161 6.95 -15.15 14.02
CA ILE A 161 6.25 -14.90 15.29
C ILE A 161 7.29 -14.87 16.42
N GLY A 162 7.54 -13.68 16.97
CA GLY A 162 8.16 -13.52 18.30
C GLY A 162 9.55 -12.90 18.39
N ARG A 163 10.11 -12.32 17.32
CA ARG A 163 11.37 -11.55 17.42
C ARG A 163 11.10 -10.04 17.38
N PRO A 164 11.47 -9.27 18.42
CA PRO A 164 11.38 -7.83 18.37
C PRO A 164 12.39 -7.27 17.34
N PRO A 165 12.05 -6.18 16.64
CA PRO A 165 12.96 -5.53 15.71
C PRO A 165 14.21 -5.00 16.43
N VAL A 166 15.35 -5.06 15.76
CA VAL A 166 16.71 -4.83 16.29
C VAL A 166 16.93 -3.43 16.90
N TRP A 167 16.01 -2.50 16.71
CA TRP A 167 16.07 -1.13 17.23
C TRP A 167 15.23 -0.86 18.49
N LEU A 168 14.58 -1.89 19.07
CA LEU A 168 13.94 -1.82 20.39
C LEU A 168 14.83 -2.45 21.49
N LYS A 169 16.01 -1.87 21.74
CA LYS A 169 16.75 -2.10 22.99
C LYS A 169 16.71 -0.83 23.84
N PRO A 170 16.03 -0.83 25.00
CA PRO A 170 16.14 0.26 25.96
C PRO A 170 17.56 0.27 26.56
N GLY A 171 18.23 1.42 26.58
CA GLY A 171 19.45 1.62 27.36
C GLY A 171 20.77 1.81 26.59
N LEU A 172 20.80 2.63 25.54
CA LEU A 172 22.04 3.29 25.10
C LEU A 172 21.91 4.81 25.26
N ILE A 173 22.10 5.24 26.51
CA ILE A 173 22.84 6.41 27.02
C ILE A 173 22.77 7.70 26.18
N ILE A 174 22.40 8.85 26.74
CA ILE A 174 22.84 9.34 28.06
C ILE A 174 22.00 8.89 29.25
#